data_AF-A0A0Q5D2K7-F1
#
_entry.id   AF-A0A0Q5D2K7-F1
#
_cell.length_a   1.000
_cell.length_b   1.000
_cell.length_c   1.000
_cell.angle_alpha   90.00
_cell.angle_beta   90.00
_cell.angle_gamma   90.00
#
_symmetry.space_group_name_H-M   'P 1'
#
loop_
_entity.id
_entity.type
_entity.pdbx_description
1 polymer ?
#
loop_
_entity_poly.entity_id
_entity_poly.type
_entity_poly.pdbx_seq_one_letter_code
_entity_poly.pdbx_strand_id
1 'polypeptide(L)'
;MTDLPAANAVRAAFADQGVKLPLRLSDEDIGVILDDDGADVLTVDSNGMRDNDKVLMIAALVVSAVNDLAGFDFAASRSLG
;
A
#
# COMPACT_ATOMS: atom_id res chain seq x y z
N MET A 1 3.13 24.99 -1.38
CA MET A 1 2.86 23.67 -0.77
C MET A 1 1.39 23.42 -1.02
N THR A 2 1.04 22.50 -1.91
CA THR A 2 -0.36 22.18 -2.21
C THR A 2 -0.94 21.47 -1.00
N ASP A 3 -2.11 21.87 -0.52
CA ASP A 3 -2.82 21.11 0.52
C ASP A 3 -2.99 19.67 0.04
N LEU A 4 -2.67 18.71 0.90
CA LEU A 4 -2.93 17.31 0.61
C LEU A 4 -4.45 17.11 0.46
N PRO A 5 -4.89 16.24 -0.48
CA PRO A 5 -6.30 15.94 -0.62
C PRO A 5 -6.85 15.38 0.69
N ALA A 6 -8.09 15.73 1.03
CA ALA A 6 -8.77 15.12 2.17
C ALA A 6 -8.81 13.59 2.02
N ALA A 7 -8.67 12.84 3.12
CA ALA A 7 -8.62 11.37 3.10
C ALA A 7 -9.78 10.73 2.30
N ASN A 8 -11.00 11.28 2.38
CA ASN A 8 -12.14 10.78 1.61
C ASN A 8 -11.96 10.97 0.09
N ALA A 9 -11.30 12.04 -0.35
CA ALA A 9 -11.00 12.25 -1.76
C ALA A 9 -9.98 11.24 -2.27
N VAL A 10 -8.99 10.88 -1.44
CA VAL A 10 -8.01 9.82 -1.75
C VAL A 10 -8.71 8.47 -1.88
N ARG A 11 -9.56 8.11 -0.90
CA ARG A 11 -10.35 6.87 -0.93
C ARG A 11 -11.25 6.78 -2.17
N ALA A 12 -11.96 7.87 -2.50
CA ALA A 12 -12.80 7.92 -3.69
C ALA A 12 -11.97 7.76 -4.98
N ALA A 13 -10.83 8.44 -5.07
CA ALA A 13 -9.96 8.35 -6.23
C ALA A 13 -9.45 6.91 -6.47
N PHE A 14 -9.08 6.17 -5.42
CA PHE A 14 -8.71 4.75 -5.55
C PHE A 14 -9.91 3.87 -5.90
N ALA A 15 -11.06 4.09 -5.27
CA ALA A 15 -12.29 3.35 -5.56
C ALA A 15 -12.75 3.54 -7.02
N ASP A 16 -12.59 4.73 -7.59
CA ASP A 16 -12.89 5.02 -9.00
C ASP A 16 -12.00 4.22 -9.97
N GLN A 17 -10.84 3.75 -9.52
CA GLN A 17 -9.95 2.86 -10.28
C GLN A 17 -10.17 1.37 -9.95
N GLY A 18 -11.17 1.05 -9.12
CA GLY A 18 -11.42 -0.33 -8.67
C GLY A 18 -10.43 -0.86 -7.64
N VAL A 19 -9.72 0.01 -6.92
CA VAL A 19 -8.77 -0.39 -5.86
C VAL A 19 -9.39 -0.16 -4.48
N LYS A 20 -9.45 -1.23 -3.68
CA LYS A 20 -10.00 -1.16 -2.33
C LYS A 20 -8.91 -0.91 -1.29
N LEU A 21 -9.02 0.18 -0.54
CA LEU A 21 -8.11 0.48 0.57
C LEU A 21 -8.60 -0.18 1.89
N PRO A 22 -7.71 -0.47 2.86
CA PRO A 22 -6.27 -0.17 2.88
C PRO A 22 -5.45 -1.07 1.94
N LEU A 23 -4.34 -0.55 1.43
CA LEU A 23 -3.33 -1.39 0.76
C LEU A 23 -2.62 -2.26 1.80
N ARG A 24 -2.12 -3.42 1.36
CA ARG A 24 -1.31 -4.33 2.17
C ARG A 24 -0.18 -4.93 1.35
N LEU A 25 0.84 -5.45 2.02
CA LEU A 25 1.85 -6.26 1.36
C LEU A 25 1.28 -7.66 1.06
N SER A 26 1.73 -8.27 -0.03
CA SER A 26 1.52 -9.70 -0.27
C SER A 26 2.36 -10.52 0.72
N ASP A 27 1.75 -11.58 1.26
CA ASP A 27 2.45 -12.55 2.10
C ASP A 27 3.19 -13.61 1.25
N GLU A 28 2.83 -13.72 -0.04
CA GLU A 28 3.34 -14.74 -0.96
C GLU A 28 4.43 -14.19 -1.90
N ASP A 29 4.31 -12.92 -2.30
CA ASP A 29 5.17 -12.31 -3.31
C ASP A 29 5.88 -11.03 -2.81
N ILE A 30 7.21 -11.10 -2.73
CA ILE A 30 8.03 -9.97 -2.26
C ILE A 30 7.88 -8.78 -3.22
N GLY A 31 7.49 -7.64 -2.65
CA GLY A 31 7.35 -6.39 -3.42
C GLY A 31 5.99 -6.21 -4.09
N VAL A 32 5.08 -7.18 -3.98
CA VAL A 32 3.71 -7.03 -4.44
C VAL A 32 2.88 -6.33 -3.35
N ILE A 33 2.18 -5.28 -3.76
CA ILE A 33 1.23 -4.54 -2.95
C ILE A 33 -0.17 -4.88 -3.46
N LEU A 34 -1.01 -5.32 -2.55
CA LEU A 34 -2.37 -5.74 -2.79
C LEU A 34 -3.35 -4.70 -2.27
N ASP A 35 -4.54 -4.69 -2.87
CA ASP A 35 -5.70 -4.04 -2.29
C ASP A 35 -6.33 -4.92 -1.17
N ASP A 36 -7.38 -4.39 -0.54
CA ASP A 36 -8.07 -5.06 0.57
C ASP A 36 -8.84 -6.33 0.14
N ASP A 37 -9.14 -6.50 -1.15
CA ASP A 37 -9.72 -7.73 -1.71
C ASP A 37 -8.63 -8.73 -2.15
N GLY A 38 -7.36 -8.35 -2.08
CA GLY A 38 -6.20 -9.17 -2.45
C GLY A 38 -5.82 -9.11 -3.92
N ALA A 39 -6.33 -8.14 -4.67
CA ALA A 39 -5.90 -7.90 -6.05
C ALA A 39 -4.58 -7.12 -6.10
N ASP A 40 -3.69 -7.50 -7.01
CA ASP A 40 -2.44 -6.79 -7.26
C ASP A 40 -2.69 -5.35 -7.72
N VAL A 41 -2.09 -4.40 -7.02
CA VAL A 41 -2.14 -2.96 -7.34
C VAL A 41 -0.80 -2.48 -7.88
N LEU A 42 0.30 -2.92 -7.26
CA LEU A 42 1.65 -2.51 -7.63
C LEU A 42 2.66 -3.64 -7.40
N THR A 43 3.58 -3.81 -8.34
CA THR A 43 4.79 -4.63 -8.14
C THR A 43 6.01 -3.71 -8.10
N VAL A 44 6.69 -3.69 -6.96
CA VAL A 44 7.95 -2.96 -6.78
C VAL A 44 9.09 -3.77 -7.39
N ASP A 45 9.97 -3.09 -8.12
CA ASP A 45 11.17 -3.71 -8.72
C ASP A 45 10.87 -4.92 -9.61
N SER A 46 9.91 -4.79 -10.52
CA SER A 46 9.51 -5.88 -11.43
C SER A 46 10.62 -6.43 -12.33
N ASN A 47 11.78 -5.77 -12.40
CA ASN A 47 12.97 -6.26 -13.10
C ASN A 47 13.94 -7.07 -12.22
N GLY A 48 13.71 -7.15 -10.90
CA GLY A 48 14.49 -7.92 -9.94
C GLY A 48 15.93 -7.44 -9.74
N MET A 49 16.20 -6.15 -9.96
CA MET A 49 17.55 -5.58 -9.87
C MET A 49 17.96 -5.21 -8.44
N ARG A 50 17.02 -5.16 -7.49
CA ARG A 50 17.25 -4.82 -6.09
C ARG A 50 17.16 -6.05 -5.20
N ASP A 51 17.91 -6.02 -4.10
CA ASP A 51 17.81 -7.03 -3.05
C ASP A 51 16.42 -7.01 -2.40
N ASN A 52 15.91 -8.19 -2.03
CA ASN A 52 14.56 -8.37 -1.45
C ASN A 52 14.27 -7.42 -0.28
N ASP A 53 15.22 -7.18 0.63
CA ASP A 53 15.03 -6.28 1.77
C ASP A 53 14.77 -4.83 1.33
N LYS A 54 15.41 -4.39 0.23
CA LYS A 54 15.19 -3.06 -0.34
C LYS A 54 13.83 -2.98 -1.01
N VAL A 55 13.45 -4.02 -1.75
CA VAL A 55 12.13 -4.12 -2.40
C VAL A 55 11.02 -4.07 -1.34
N LEU A 56 11.14 -4.89 -0.29
CA LEU A 56 10.20 -4.95 0.82
C LEU A 56 10.06 -3.60 1.54
N MET A 57 11.18 -2.94 1.84
CA MET A 57 11.16 -1.63 2.48
C MET A 57 10.48 -0.57 1.61
N ILE A 58 10.74 -0.55 0.30
CA ILE A 58 10.07 0.37 -0.63
C ILE A 58 8.57 0.10 -0.66
N ALA A 59 8.15 -1.17 -0.77
CA ALA A 59 6.75 -1.54 -0.77
C ALA A 59 6.06 -1.12 0.54
N ALA A 60 6.70 -1.36 1.69
CA ALA A 60 6.19 -0.95 2.99
C ALA A 60 6.02 0.58 3.11
N LEU A 61 6.97 1.36 2.60
CA LEU A 61 6.89 2.82 2.58
C LEU A 61 5.74 3.31 1.70
N VAL A 62 5.52 2.70 0.53
CA VAL A 62 4.39 3.04 -0.36
C VAL A 62 3.06 2.73 0.31
N VAL A 63 2.88 1.51 0.87
CA VAL A 63 1.67 1.13 1.60
C VAL A 63 1.39 2.11 2.74
N SER A 64 2.41 2.40 3.57
CA SER A 64 2.27 3.30 4.70
C SER A 64 1.84 4.70 4.25
N ALA A 65 2.48 5.27 3.23
CA ALA A 65 2.18 6.61 2.77
C ALA A 65 0.77 6.73 2.18
N VAL A 66 0.34 5.75 1.38
CA VAL A 66 -1.02 5.73 0.80
C VAL A 66 -2.07 5.58 1.89
N ASN A 67 -1.88 4.62 2.80
CA ASN A 67 -2.85 4.35 3.86
C ASN A 67 -2.96 5.52 4.84
N ASP A 68 -1.85 6.13 5.22
CA ASP A 68 -1.81 7.33 6.09
C ASP A 68 -2.54 8.51 5.43
N LEU A 69 -2.25 8.80 4.15
CA LEU A 69 -2.92 9.85 3.40
C LEU A 69 -4.42 9.57 3.21
N ALA A 70 -4.79 8.30 3.10
CA ALA A 70 -6.19 7.86 3.08
C ALA A 70 -6.81 7.75 4.49
N GLY A 71 -6.12 8.18 5.55
CA GLY A 71 -6.65 8.24 6.92
C GLY A 71 -6.88 6.87 7.55
N PHE A 72 -6.08 5.87 7.19
CA PHE A 72 -6.01 4.59 7.89
C PHE A 72 -4.83 4.64 8.87
N ASP A 73 -5.13 4.69 10.16
CA ASP A 73 -4.10 4.62 11.19
C ASP A 73 -3.49 3.22 11.24
N PHE A 74 -2.16 3.15 11.12
CA PHE A 74 -1.38 1.92 11.22
C PHE A 74 -1.30 1.35 12.65
N ALA A 75 -2.23 1.74 13.54
CA ALA A 75 -2.29 1.28 14.91
C ALA A 75 -2.65 -0.22 14.97
N ALA A 76 -1.61 -1.03 14.84
CA ALA A 76 -1.47 -2.42 15.26
C ALA A 76 -2.46 -3.44 14.65
N SER A 77 -2.24 -3.83 13.40
CA SER A 77 -2.56 -5.20 12.94
C SER A 77 -1.49 -6.23 13.38
N ARG A 78 -0.47 -5.83 14.15
CA ARG A 78 0.27 -6.77 15.01
C ARG A 78 -0.57 -7.10 16.25
N SER A 79 -1.66 -7.85 16.05
CA SER A 79 -2.07 -8.79 17.10
C SER A 79 -1.10 -9.97 17.03
N LEU A 80 -0.33 -10.16 18.08
CA LEU A 80 0.38 -11.40 18.34
C LEU A 80 -0.65 -12.56 18.26
N GLY A 81 -0.38 -13.50 17.36
CA GLY A 81 -1.01 -14.81 17.25
C GLY A 81 0.05 -15.79 16.82
#